data_AF-A0A662EDJ1-F1
#
_entry.id   AF-A0A662EDJ1-F1
#
_cell.length_a   1.000
_cell.length_b   1.000
_cell.length_c   1.000
_cell.angle_alpha   90.00
_cell.angle_beta   90.00
_cell.angle_gamma   90.00
#
_symmetry.space_group_name_H-M   'P 1'
#
loop_
_entity.id
_entity.type
_entity.pdbx_description
1 polymer ?
#
loop_
_entity_poly.entity_id
_entity_poly.type
_entity_poly.pdbx_seq_one_letter_code
_entity_poly.pdbx_strand_id
1 'polypeptide(L)'
;MILLSESLSVTHSDDGGPKVEVLRTTRGTCPVCIEVVDARLIIDSGQVLLEKNCPEHGKNRALLSESPAYFSELLEFYHDIMPKNLPQRDFILRLTARCNMRCPICLASSDQFDEEDLPKEQLAAFLKGRGRRLKLDLMGAEPTVRDDLAEIIRMADKGGHITALHTNGLQIADPDRLKELVDAGLKEVHLQFDGFEDEHDLVLRGRPMAKAREKILGSLEQHGVATDLVVTILRGLNENQMEPVLAYAAEHPFVKEVFYLGCRALGRATEDFADQVVAPDELIDDLERETSGKIARDDVRIFQKLYFALLVALRVRKCFYIHHYIVIRTKDGYRPLSQQMDLTYLEPRLERFRRLVKRGRSRLLTVPYLLFHCGISVLRKGGLTLLADGVLLSVLLALGFDLSRIKRRIILVGFISACDPWIHDVEISANCGKGEVATDIGVHEAGADANVERERMHLMAEKKSDRIHGIT
;
A
#
# COMPACT_ATOMS: atom_id res chain seq x y z
N MET A 1 -2.31 23.53 -28.99
CA MET A 1 -1.28 24.35 -28.31
C MET A 1 -1.99 25.40 -27.46
N ILE A 2 -2.39 25.03 -26.25
CA ILE A 2 -2.68 25.95 -25.14
C ILE A 2 -2.06 25.25 -23.93
N LEU A 3 -0.87 25.71 -23.57
CA LEU A 3 -0.20 25.40 -22.31
C LEU A 3 -0.90 26.23 -21.23
N LEU A 4 -1.48 25.60 -20.22
CA LEU A 4 -1.74 26.25 -18.94
C LEU A 4 -0.94 25.48 -17.89
N SER A 5 0.23 26.03 -17.60
CA SER A 5 0.92 25.85 -16.33
C SER A 5 0.05 26.54 -15.29
N GLU A 6 -0.70 25.78 -14.50
CA GLU A 6 -1.32 26.34 -13.30
C GLU A 6 -0.24 26.53 -12.25
N SER A 7 0.18 27.79 -12.12
CA SER A 7 0.87 28.29 -10.95
C SER A 7 -0.03 28.15 -9.73
N LEU A 8 0.54 27.69 -8.61
CA LEU A 8 0.01 27.83 -7.25
C LEU A 8 -0.62 29.22 -7.13
N SER A 9 -1.95 29.30 -7.02
CA SER A 9 -2.67 30.56 -6.84
C SER A 9 -3.24 30.61 -5.44
N VAL A 10 -2.67 31.49 -4.63
CA VAL A 10 -3.18 31.81 -3.29
C VAL A 10 -4.36 32.75 -3.49
N THR A 11 -5.58 32.28 -3.23
CA THR A 11 -6.75 33.16 -3.14
C THR A 11 -6.96 33.52 -1.67
N HIS A 12 -6.97 34.82 -1.37
CA HIS A 12 -7.25 35.35 -0.03
C HIS A 12 -8.73 35.72 0.05
N SER A 13 -9.47 35.11 0.98
CA SER A 13 -10.77 35.62 1.44
C SER A 13 -10.55 36.41 2.74
N ASP A 14 -11.08 37.63 2.78
CA ASP A 14 -10.79 38.69 3.74
C ASP A 14 -11.84 38.73 4.87
N ASP A 15 -12.00 37.61 5.55
CA ASP A 15 -12.99 37.40 6.59
C ASP A 15 -12.33 36.57 7.71
N GLY A 16 -12.21 37.18 8.90
CA GLY A 16 -11.37 36.77 10.04
C GLY A 16 -11.70 35.43 10.73
N GLY A 17 -12.10 34.41 9.97
CA GLY A 17 -12.04 33.01 10.36
C GLY A 17 -10.66 32.39 10.11
N PRO A 18 -10.43 31.13 10.55
CA PRO A 18 -9.19 30.42 10.26
C PRO A 18 -8.93 30.41 8.75
N LYS A 19 -7.73 30.84 8.35
CA LYS A 19 -7.33 30.93 6.93
C LYS A 19 -7.24 29.52 6.35
N VAL A 20 -8.17 29.17 5.47
CA VAL A 20 -8.11 27.95 4.67
C VAL A 20 -7.20 28.21 3.47
N GLU A 21 -6.11 27.46 3.35
CA GLU A 21 -5.21 27.51 2.19
C GLU A 21 -5.57 26.40 1.22
N VAL A 22 -5.67 26.70 -0.07
CA VAL A 22 -5.92 25.69 -1.12
C VAL A 22 -4.59 25.26 -1.72
N LEU A 23 -4.21 24.00 -1.52
CA LEU A 23 -2.97 23.43 -2.07
C LEU A 23 -3.11 23.05 -3.55
N ARG A 24 -4.23 22.40 -3.89
CA ARG A 24 -4.51 21.89 -5.24
C ARG A 24 -6.01 21.66 -5.43
N THR A 25 -6.49 21.87 -6.65
CA THR A 25 -7.83 21.48 -7.11
C THR A 25 -7.77 20.13 -7.83
N THR A 26 -8.82 19.33 -7.72
CA THR A 26 -8.92 18.03 -8.37
C THR A 26 -10.37 17.59 -8.51
N ARG A 27 -10.60 16.34 -8.87
CA ARG A 27 -11.90 15.68 -8.76
C ARG A 27 -11.78 14.46 -7.85
N GLY A 28 -12.85 14.15 -7.17
CA GLY A 28 -12.95 12.97 -6.31
C GLY A 28 -14.34 12.36 -6.38
N THR A 29 -14.58 11.37 -5.54
CA THR A 29 -15.88 10.68 -5.48
C THR A 29 -16.66 11.15 -4.26
N CYS A 30 -17.94 11.49 -4.44
CA CYS A 30 -18.84 11.76 -3.31
C CYS A 30 -19.00 10.48 -2.48
N PRO A 31 -18.76 10.48 -1.16
CA PRO A 31 -18.83 9.26 -0.35
C PRO A 31 -20.25 8.74 -0.14
N VAL A 32 -21.28 9.49 -0.56
CA VAL A 32 -22.70 9.14 -0.37
C VAL A 32 -23.33 8.63 -1.64
N CYS A 33 -23.26 9.37 -2.75
CA CYS A 33 -23.83 8.93 -4.03
C CYS A 33 -22.84 8.31 -5.00
N ILE A 34 -21.54 8.34 -4.69
CA ILE A 34 -20.47 7.78 -5.52
C ILE A 34 -20.33 8.46 -6.91
N GLU A 35 -20.94 9.63 -7.08
CA GLU A 35 -20.73 10.47 -8.25
C GLU A 35 -19.40 11.23 -8.17
N VAL A 36 -18.80 11.48 -9.33
CA VAL A 36 -17.57 12.27 -9.44
C VAL A 36 -17.91 13.74 -9.23
N VAL A 37 -17.22 14.38 -8.30
CA VAL A 37 -17.47 15.77 -7.88
C VAL A 37 -16.17 16.58 -7.82
N ASP A 38 -16.31 17.89 -7.86
CA ASP A 38 -15.17 18.81 -7.68
C ASP A 38 -14.62 18.69 -6.25
N ALA A 39 -13.29 18.66 -6.18
CA ALA A 39 -12.55 18.46 -4.95
C ALA A 39 -11.38 19.44 -4.83
N ARG A 40 -10.97 19.73 -3.59
CA ARG A 40 -9.83 20.57 -3.27
C ARG A 40 -9.06 19.98 -2.12
N LEU A 41 -7.74 19.94 -2.25
CA LEU A 41 -6.84 19.68 -1.14
C LEU A 41 -6.61 21.01 -0.44
N ILE A 42 -6.97 21.07 0.84
CA ILE A 42 -6.90 22.28 1.65
C ILE A 42 -6.06 22.06 2.90
N ILE A 43 -5.41 23.11 3.37
CA ILE A 43 -4.90 23.19 4.73
C ILE A 43 -5.94 23.98 5.55
N ASP A 44 -6.50 23.31 6.55
CA ASP A 44 -7.43 23.91 7.50
C ASP A 44 -7.02 23.46 8.91
N SER A 45 -6.91 24.40 9.84
CA SER A 45 -6.62 24.13 11.26
C SER A 45 -5.37 23.26 11.50
N GLY A 46 -4.35 23.39 10.63
CA GLY A 46 -3.10 22.66 10.74
C GLY A 46 -3.12 21.25 10.15
N GLN A 47 -4.19 20.85 9.47
CA GLN A 47 -4.35 19.54 8.84
C GLN A 47 -4.50 19.66 7.32
N VAL A 48 -4.13 18.61 6.59
CA VAL A 48 -4.43 18.48 5.16
C VAL A 48 -5.71 17.68 4.98
N LEU A 49 -6.71 18.30 4.35
CA LEU A 49 -8.01 17.69 4.11
C LEU A 49 -8.30 17.61 2.60
N LEU A 50 -8.97 16.53 2.17
CA LEU A 50 -9.66 16.48 0.89
C LEU A 50 -11.10 16.97 1.08
N GLU A 51 -11.39 18.19 0.64
CA GLU A 51 -12.75 18.74 0.62
C GLU A 51 -13.40 18.46 -0.73
N LYS A 52 -14.60 17.86 -0.71
CA LYS A 52 -15.42 17.60 -1.90
C LYS A 52 -16.76 18.31 -1.77
N ASN A 53 -17.25 18.84 -2.89
CA ASN A 53 -18.53 19.55 -2.97
C ASN A 53 -19.50 18.78 -3.87
N CYS A 54 -20.47 18.07 -3.27
CA CYS A 54 -21.53 17.39 -4.00
C CYS A 54 -22.76 18.30 -4.15
N PRO A 55 -23.37 18.43 -5.34
CA PRO A 55 -24.61 19.19 -5.51
C PRO A 55 -25.79 18.69 -4.67
N GLU A 56 -25.82 17.38 -4.39
CA GLU A 56 -26.91 16.74 -3.64
C GLU A 56 -26.60 16.59 -2.15
N HIS A 57 -25.37 16.21 -1.81
CA HIS A 57 -24.96 15.85 -0.44
C HIS A 57 -24.11 16.92 0.26
N GLY A 58 -23.88 18.06 -0.40
CA GLY A 58 -23.12 19.16 0.14
C GLY A 58 -21.63 18.86 0.31
N LYS A 59 -21.02 19.54 1.29
CA LYS A 59 -19.58 19.47 1.60
C LYS A 59 -19.24 18.24 2.42
N ASN A 60 -18.23 17.50 2.01
CA ASN A 60 -17.59 16.46 2.82
C ASN A 60 -16.07 16.68 2.85
N ARG A 61 -15.46 16.34 3.98
CA ARG A 61 -14.02 16.51 4.22
C ARG A 61 -13.44 15.20 4.76
N ALA A 62 -12.26 14.83 4.31
CA ALA A 62 -11.52 13.67 4.80
C ALA A 62 -10.08 14.05 5.12
N LEU A 63 -9.58 13.59 6.27
CA LEU A 63 -8.18 13.77 6.65
C LEU A 63 -7.26 12.99 5.70
N LEU A 64 -6.28 13.69 5.14
CA LEU A 64 -5.20 13.11 4.35
C LEU A 64 -3.89 13.05 5.11
N SER A 65 -3.64 14.03 5.99
CA SER A 65 -2.41 14.13 6.78
C SER A 65 -2.56 15.15 7.91
N GLU A 66 -1.97 14.84 9.06
CA GLU A 66 -1.85 15.74 10.23
C GLU A 66 -0.68 16.75 10.08
N SER A 67 0.11 16.64 9.00
CA SER A 67 1.34 17.40 8.80
C SER A 67 1.40 18.11 7.44
N PRO A 68 0.90 19.34 7.33
CA PRO A 68 0.88 20.10 6.09
C PRO A 68 2.23 20.27 5.40
N ALA A 69 3.29 20.54 6.16
CA ALA A 69 4.64 20.72 5.62
C ALA A 69 5.18 19.41 5.00
N TYR A 70 5.04 18.30 5.73
CA TYR A 70 5.47 16.97 5.28
C TYR A 70 4.72 16.55 4.01
N PHE A 71 3.39 16.68 4.03
CA PHE A 71 2.54 16.26 2.94
C PHE A 71 2.76 17.11 1.68
N SER A 72 2.75 18.45 1.81
CA SER A 72 2.85 19.36 0.67
C SER A 72 4.20 19.20 -0.04
N GLU A 73 5.29 19.08 0.72
CA GLU A 73 6.62 18.88 0.15
C GLU A 73 6.72 17.59 -0.68
N LEU A 74 6.24 16.46 -0.13
CA LEU A 74 6.27 15.18 -0.84
C LEU A 74 5.30 15.16 -2.02
N LEU A 75 4.13 15.77 -1.88
CA LEU A 75 3.12 15.86 -2.94
C LEU A 75 3.69 16.64 -4.13
N GLU A 76 4.31 17.79 -3.88
CA GLU A 76 4.99 18.58 -4.89
C GLU A 76 6.11 17.80 -5.59
N PHE A 77 6.96 17.13 -4.80
CA PHE A 77 8.05 16.33 -5.34
C PHE A 77 7.50 15.22 -6.24
N TYR A 78 6.48 14.50 -5.77
CA TYR A 78 5.82 13.41 -6.48
C TYR A 78 5.23 13.87 -7.81
N HIS A 79 4.41 14.94 -7.82
CA HIS A 79 3.78 15.44 -9.04
C HIS A 79 4.78 15.95 -10.08
N ASP A 80 5.90 16.52 -9.63
CA ASP A 80 6.93 17.04 -10.54
C ASP A 80 7.71 15.94 -11.26
N ILE A 81 7.77 14.72 -10.72
CA ILE A 81 8.60 13.64 -11.29
C ILE A 81 7.84 12.42 -11.77
N MET A 82 6.69 12.09 -11.16
CA MET A 82 5.97 10.85 -11.44
C MET A 82 5.18 11.01 -12.75
N PRO A 83 5.49 10.23 -13.80
CA PRO A 83 4.75 10.31 -15.05
C PRO A 83 3.30 9.88 -14.86
N LYS A 84 2.39 10.59 -15.52
CA LYS A 84 1.01 10.13 -15.70
C LYS A 84 1.04 8.98 -16.73
N ASN A 85 0.38 7.85 -16.45
CA ASN A 85 0.21 6.69 -17.35
C ASN A 85 1.40 5.71 -17.47
N LEU A 86 2.05 5.35 -16.36
CA LEU A 86 2.93 4.17 -16.35
C LEU A 86 2.10 2.86 -16.43
N PRO A 87 2.61 1.80 -17.08
CA PRO A 87 1.86 0.54 -17.21
C PRO A 87 1.62 -0.10 -15.84
N GLN A 88 0.41 -0.62 -15.63
CA GLN A 88 0.10 -1.42 -14.45
C GLN A 88 0.73 -2.81 -14.58
N ARG A 89 1.36 -3.28 -13.50
CA ARG A 89 2.02 -4.59 -13.46
C ARG A 89 1.60 -5.43 -12.28
N ASP A 90 0.94 -4.82 -11.30
CA ASP A 90 0.51 -5.47 -10.08
C ASP A 90 -1.02 -5.46 -10.06
N PHE A 91 -1.63 -6.62 -9.85
CA PHE A 91 -3.08 -6.78 -9.84
C PHE A 91 -3.51 -7.58 -8.61
N ILE A 92 -4.50 -7.06 -7.92
CA ILE A 92 -5.29 -7.79 -6.93
C ILE A 92 -6.25 -8.69 -7.70
N LEU A 93 -6.22 -9.99 -7.41
CA LEU A 93 -7.21 -10.94 -7.91
C LEU A 93 -8.13 -11.26 -6.74
N ARG A 94 -9.36 -10.71 -6.75
CA ARG A 94 -10.37 -11.05 -5.74
C ARG A 94 -10.99 -12.38 -6.12
N LEU A 95 -10.45 -13.46 -5.55
CA LEU A 95 -10.80 -14.82 -5.93
C LEU A 95 -12.14 -15.29 -5.36
N THR A 96 -12.54 -14.81 -4.19
CA THR A 96 -13.74 -15.26 -3.48
C THR A 96 -14.23 -14.21 -2.49
N ALA A 97 -15.54 -14.15 -2.25
CA ALA A 97 -16.13 -13.39 -1.15
C ALA A 97 -16.20 -14.18 0.17
N ARG A 98 -15.92 -15.50 0.12
CA ARG A 98 -16.00 -16.40 1.28
C ARG A 98 -14.83 -16.19 2.23
N CYS A 99 -15.11 -16.29 3.53
CA CYS A 99 -14.10 -16.22 4.58
C CYS A 99 -14.35 -17.24 5.69
N ASN A 100 -13.27 -17.73 6.29
CA ASN A 100 -13.29 -18.56 7.50
C ASN A 100 -13.16 -17.72 8.80
N MET A 101 -13.28 -16.40 8.70
CA MET A 101 -13.28 -15.43 9.82
C MET A 101 -14.36 -14.35 9.62
N ARG A 102 -14.74 -13.69 10.72
CA ARG A 102 -15.70 -12.58 10.73
C ARG A 102 -15.14 -11.38 11.49
N CYS A 103 -13.99 -10.88 11.03
CA CYS A 103 -13.26 -9.79 11.69
C CYS A 103 -14.13 -8.52 11.82
N PRO A 104 -14.17 -7.85 12.99
CA PRO A 104 -14.85 -6.57 13.17
C PRO A 104 -14.36 -5.49 12.20
N ILE A 105 -13.05 -5.35 12.00
CA ILE A 105 -12.48 -4.31 11.12
C ILE A 105 -12.41 -4.69 9.62
N CYS A 106 -13.25 -5.62 9.16
CA CYS A 106 -13.12 -6.13 7.79
C CYS A 106 -13.61 -5.12 6.74
N LEU A 107 -12.68 -4.64 5.91
CA LEU A 107 -12.96 -3.77 4.76
C LEU A 107 -13.82 -4.45 3.69
N ALA A 108 -13.75 -5.79 3.58
CA ALA A 108 -14.40 -6.53 2.52
C ALA A 108 -15.85 -6.93 2.83
N SER A 109 -16.37 -6.67 4.03
CA SER A 109 -17.69 -7.15 4.49
C SER A 109 -17.97 -8.60 4.05
N SER A 110 -17.11 -9.51 4.50
CA SER A 110 -17.02 -10.90 4.03
C SER A 110 -18.18 -11.83 4.43
N ASP A 111 -19.39 -11.33 4.56
CA ASP A 111 -20.62 -12.10 4.84
C ASP A 111 -21.43 -12.41 3.57
N GLN A 112 -20.96 -11.97 2.40
CA GLN A 112 -21.57 -12.20 1.10
C GLN A 112 -21.23 -13.59 0.53
N PHE A 113 -21.65 -14.65 1.23
CA PHE A 113 -21.41 -16.05 0.82
C PHE A 113 -22.07 -16.43 -0.52
N ASP A 114 -23.00 -15.61 -1.01
CA ASP A 114 -23.75 -15.84 -2.24
C ASP A 114 -23.04 -15.30 -3.51
N GLU A 115 -21.91 -14.60 -3.38
CA GLU A 115 -21.15 -14.15 -4.54
C GLU A 115 -20.35 -15.29 -5.19
N GLU A 116 -20.37 -15.32 -6.53
CA GLU A 116 -19.62 -16.30 -7.30
C GLU A 116 -18.11 -16.02 -7.24
N ASP A 117 -17.37 -17.07 -6.87
CA ASP A 117 -15.92 -17.16 -6.96
C ASP A 117 -15.42 -16.77 -8.37
N LEU A 118 -14.30 -16.03 -8.45
CA LEU A 118 -13.70 -15.64 -9.74
C LEU A 118 -13.40 -16.90 -10.57
N PRO A 119 -14.02 -17.07 -11.75
CA PRO A 119 -13.81 -18.27 -12.56
C PRO A 119 -12.38 -18.34 -13.10
N LYS A 120 -11.81 -19.55 -13.16
CA LYS A 120 -10.46 -19.77 -13.72
C LYS A 120 -10.38 -19.31 -15.17
N GLU A 121 -11.47 -19.43 -15.92
CA GLU A 121 -11.60 -19.05 -17.32
C GLU A 121 -11.50 -17.53 -17.49
N GLN A 122 -12.12 -16.76 -16.58
CA GLN A 122 -12.03 -15.30 -16.56
C GLN A 122 -10.60 -14.86 -16.21
N LEU A 123 -9.96 -15.52 -15.24
CA LEU A 123 -8.56 -15.26 -14.93
C LEU A 123 -7.63 -15.60 -16.11
N ALA A 124 -7.83 -16.75 -16.75
CA ALA A 124 -7.07 -17.15 -17.94
C ALA A 124 -7.25 -16.14 -19.08
N ALA A 125 -8.47 -15.64 -19.30
CA ALA A 125 -8.77 -14.62 -20.28
C ALA A 125 -8.09 -13.28 -19.94
N PHE A 126 -8.09 -12.87 -18.67
CA PHE A 126 -7.38 -11.66 -18.21
C PHE A 126 -5.87 -11.76 -18.44
N LEU A 127 -5.27 -12.92 -18.15
CA LEU A 127 -3.83 -13.14 -18.34
C LEU A 127 -3.44 -13.29 -19.82
N LYS A 128 -4.38 -13.69 -20.68
CA LYS A 128 -4.13 -13.85 -22.12
C LYS A 128 -3.74 -12.51 -22.76
N GLY A 129 -2.58 -12.48 -23.40
CA GLY A 129 -2.07 -11.28 -24.07
C GLY A 129 -1.43 -10.25 -23.12
N ARG A 130 -1.45 -10.49 -21.81
CA ARG A 130 -0.62 -9.73 -20.86
C ARG A 130 0.84 -10.20 -20.99
N GLY A 131 1.78 -9.28 -20.77
CA GLY A 131 3.19 -9.62 -20.70
C GLY A 131 3.49 -10.57 -19.53
N ARG A 132 4.67 -11.17 -19.53
CA ARG A 132 5.15 -11.99 -18.39
C ARG A 132 5.45 -11.09 -17.18
N ARG A 133 5.52 -11.68 -16.00
CA ARG A 133 5.92 -11.04 -14.73
C ARG A 133 4.97 -9.97 -14.22
N LEU A 134 3.66 -10.17 -14.41
CA LEU A 134 2.69 -9.49 -13.55
C LEU A 134 2.84 -10.01 -12.12
N LYS A 135 2.72 -9.14 -11.12
CA LYS A 135 2.49 -9.54 -9.74
C LYS A 135 0.99 -9.68 -9.52
N LEU A 136 0.57 -10.86 -9.07
CA LEU A 136 -0.82 -11.22 -8.84
C LEU A 136 -1.01 -11.43 -7.34
N ASP A 137 -1.56 -10.42 -6.68
CA ASP A 137 -1.96 -10.48 -5.29
C ASP A 137 -3.26 -11.29 -5.20
N LEU A 138 -3.15 -12.58 -4.85
CA LEU A 138 -4.29 -13.47 -4.65
C LEU A 138 -4.99 -13.02 -3.36
N MET A 139 -6.13 -12.38 -3.52
CA MET A 139 -6.94 -11.79 -2.46
C MET A 139 -8.39 -12.27 -2.59
N GLY A 140 -9.26 -11.75 -1.75
CA GLY A 140 -10.64 -12.18 -1.59
C GLY A 140 -11.15 -11.63 -0.28
N ALA A 141 -12.12 -12.31 0.33
CA ALA A 141 -12.10 -12.31 1.79
C ALA A 141 -10.99 -13.25 2.31
N GLU A 142 -11.03 -14.57 2.03
CA GLU A 142 -9.91 -15.49 2.33
C GLU A 142 -9.65 -16.48 1.18
N PRO A 143 -8.60 -16.31 0.35
CA PRO A 143 -8.33 -17.17 -0.79
C PRO A 143 -8.15 -18.65 -0.46
N THR A 144 -7.64 -18.98 0.73
CA THR A 144 -7.30 -20.35 1.10
C THR A 144 -8.51 -21.27 1.30
N VAL A 145 -9.73 -20.73 1.35
CA VAL A 145 -10.99 -21.49 1.39
C VAL A 145 -11.41 -22.05 0.02
N ARG A 146 -10.67 -21.73 -1.05
CA ARG A 146 -10.84 -22.32 -2.37
C ARG A 146 -10.07 -23.63 -2.52
N ASP A 147 -10.76 -24.67 -2.95
CA ASP A 147 -10.16 -25.98 -3.21
C ASP A 147 -9.22 -25.95 -4.42
N ASP A 148 -9.50 -25.08 -5.40
CA ASP A 148 -8.74 -24.95 -6.65
C ASP A 148 -7.59 -23.91 -6.59
N LEU A 149 -7.28 -23.36 -5.40
CA LEU A 149 -6.26 -22.31 -5.24
C LEU A 149 -4.88 -22.74 -5.78
N ALA A 150 -4.46 -23.98 -5.53
CA ALA A 150 -3.19 -24.51 -6.03
C ALA A 150 -3.16 -24.58 -7.56
N GLU A 151 -4.30 -24.83 -8.21
CA GLU A 151 -4.40 -24.83 -9.68
C GLU A 151 -4.29 -23.42 -10.26
N ILE A 152 -4.93 -22.44 -9.61
CA ILE A 152 -4.82 -21.01 -9.96
C ILE A 152 -3.35 -20.56 -9.89
N ILE A 153 -2.65 -20.93 -8.82
CA ILE A 153 -1.22 -20.61 -8.64
C ILE A 153 -0.39 -21.27 -9.75
N ARG A 154 -0.59 -22.56 -10.04
CA ARG A 154 0.10 -23.26 -11.15
C ARG A 154 -0.12 -22.60 -12.50
N MET A 155 -1.35 -22.17 -12.78
CA MET A 155 -1.69 -21.48 -14.02
C MET A 155 -0.92 -20.16 -14.15
N ALA A 156 -0.88 -19.36 -13.08
CA ALA A 156 -0.15 -18.09 -13.04
C ALA A 156 1.38 -18.29 -13.19
N ASP A 157 1.96 -19.24 -12.45
CA ASP A 157 3.40 -19.54 -12.51
C ASP A 157 3.81 -20.04 -13.91
N LYS A 158 3.00 -20.91 -14.54
CA LYS A 158 3.21 -21.35 -15.93
C LYS A 158 3.18 -20.18 -16.94
N GLY A 159 2.34 -19.16 -16.68
CA GLY A 159 2.33 -17.90 -17.43
C GLY A 159 3.57 -17.02 -17.21
N GLY A 160 4.39 -17.33 -16.21
CA GLY A 160 5.55 -16.55 -15.78
C GLY A 160 5.17 -15.33 -14.95
N HIS A 161 4.03 -15.38 -14.26
CA HIS A 161 3.58 -14.36 -13.32
C HIS A 161 4.04 -14.71 -11.90
N ILE A 162 4.06 -13.72 -11.01
CA ILE A 162 4.47 -13.86 -9.61
C ILE A 162 3.19 -13.83 -8.77
N THR A 163 2.94 -14.87 -7.99
CA THR A 163 1.79 -14.94 -7.09
C THR A 163 2.18 -14.58 -5.66
N ALA A 164 1.37 -13.71 -5.05
CA ALA A 164 1.48 -13.32 -3.65
C ALA A 164 0.13 -13.62 -2.97
N LEU A 165 0.12 -14.51 -1.98
CA LEU A 165 -1.10 -14.92 -1.27
C LEU A 165 -1.38 -13.96 -0.11
N HIS A 166 -2.51 -13.25 -0.15
CA HIS A 166 -3.00 -12.46 0.99
C HIS A 166 -3.93 -13.35 1.82
N THR A 167 -3.59 -13.58 3.10
CA THR A 167 -4.32 -14.55 3.94
C THR A 167 -4.27 -14.19 5.43
N ASN A 168 -5.31 -14.59 6.17
CA ASN A 168 -5.32 -14.63 7.62
C ASN A 168 -4.46 -15.75 8.23
N GLY A 169 -3.96 -16.65 7.39
CA GLY A 169 -2.98 -17.66 7.76
C GLY A 169 -3.57 -18.97 8.30
N LEU A 170 -4.84 -19.03 8.71
CA LEU A 170 -5.39 -20.18 9.43
C LEU A 170 -5.25 -21.52 8.68
N GLN A 171 -5.43 -21.52 7.35
CA GLN A 171 -5.29 -22.73 6.52
C GLN A 171 -3.82 -23.11 6.26
N ILE A 172 -2.91 -22.12 6.19
CA ILE A 172 -1.46 -22.37 5.97
C ILE A 172 -0.70 -22.63 7.28
N ALA A 173 -1.40 -22.58 8.42
CA ALA A 173 -0.92 -23.12 9.68
C ALA A 173 -0.65 -24.64 9.59
N ASP A 174 -1.32 -25.33 8.66
CA ASP A 174 -0.96 -26.68 8.22
C ASP A 174 0.24 -26.61 7.24
N PRO A 175 1.41 -27.15 7.62
CA PRO A 175 2.59 -27.17 6.76
C PRO A 175 2.36 -27.88 5.43
N ASP A 176 1.53 -28.92 5.37
CA ASP A 176 1.27 -29.67 4.14
C ASP A 176 0.45 -28.83 3.15
N ARG A 177 -0.51 -28.07 3.66
CA ARG A 177 -1.28 -27.12 2.83
C ARG A 177 -0.38 -26.02 2.28
N LEU A 178 0.50 -25.43 3.09
CA LEU A 178 1.45 -24.43 2.57
C LEU A 178 2.40 -25.04 1.53
N LYS A 179 2.90 -26.25 1.80
CA LYS A 179 3.77 -26.98 0.87
C LYS A 179 3.10 -27.18 -0.48
N GLU A 180 1.82 -27.59 -0.51
CA GLU A 180 1.05 -27.74 -1.75
C GLU A 180 1.03 -26.44 -2.58
N LEU A 181 0.81 -25.30 -1.94
CA LEU A 181 0.78 -23.99 -2.60
C LEU A 181 2.18 -23.56 -3.10
N VAL A 182 3.23 -23.84 -2.32
CA VAL A 182 4.62 -23.58 -2.72
C VAL A 182 5.03 -24.45 -3.90
N ASP A 183 4.73 -25.75 -3.86
CA ASP A 183 4.96 -26.70 -4.96
C ASP A 183 4.19 -26.30 -6.22
N ALA A 184 3.01 -25.67 -6.05
CA ALA A 184 2.23 -25.09 -7.14
C ALA A 184 2.87 -23.85 -7.77
N GLY A 185 3.85 -23.22 -7.11
CA GLY A 185 4.60 -22.07 -7.62
C GLY A 185 4.41 -20.78 -6.83
N LEU A 186 3.74 -20.80 -5.65
CA LEU A 186 3.58 -19.62 -4.81
C LEU A 186 4.94 -19.01 -4.44
N LYS A 187 5.06 -17.68 -4.59
CA LYS A 187 6.33 -16.98 -4.34
C LYS A 187 6.34 -16.19 -3.02
N GLU A 188 5.21 -15.57 -2.69
CA GLU A 188 5.11 -14.66 -1.56
C GLU A 188 3.81 -14.88 -0.77
N VAL A 189 3.84 -14.58 0.53
CA VAL A 189 2.68 -14.54 1.41
C VAL A 189 2.61 -13.16 2.06
N HIS A 190 1.48 -12.50 1.95
CA HIS A 190 1.12 -11.30 2.71
C HIS A 190 0.23 -11.78 3.87
N LEU A 191 0.83 -11.93 5.04
CA LEU A 191 0.16 -12.46 6.23
C LEU A 191 -0.46 -11.31 7.02
N GLN A 192 -1.76 -11.40 7.30
CA GLN A 192 -2.39 -10.54 8.29
C GLN A 192 -1.78 -10.82 9.68
N PHE A 193 -1.20 -9.80 10.31
CA PHE A 193 -0.41 -9.93 11.54
C PHE A 193 -0.45 -8.63 12.36
N ASP A 194 -1.36 -8.47 13.31
CA ASP A 194 -1.56 -7.17 14.00
C ASP A 194 -0.70 -6.97 15.27
N GLY A 195 0.14 -7.95 15.59
CA GLY A 195 0.94 -7.96 16.82
C GLY A 195 1.02 -9.35 17.43
N PHE A 196 1.47 -9.42 18.67
CA PHE A 196 1.63 -10.66 19.44
C PHE A 196 0.59 -10.85 20.54
N GLU A 197 -0.20 -9.82 20.83
CA GLU A 197 -1.17 -9.77 21.93
C GLU A 197 -2.60 -10.14 21.47
N ASP A 198 -3.19 -11.14 22.13
CA ASP A 198 -4.54 -11.64 21.80
C ASP A 198 -5.63 -10.60 22.12
N GLU A 199 -5.36 -9.68 23.05
CA GLU A 199 -6.25 -8.57 23.40
C GLU A 199 -6.55 -7.69 22.17
N HIS A 200 -5.52 -7.38 21.37
CA HIS A 200 -5.68 -6.63 20.12
C HIS A 200 -6.38 -7.47 19.04
N ASP A 201 -6.05 -8.75 18.92
CA ASP A 201 -6.69 -9.65 17.95
C ASP A 201 -8.19 -9.84 18.25
N LEU A 202 -8.59 -9.83 19.52
CA LEU A 202 -10.01 -9.89 19.89
C LEU A 202 -10.79 -8.70 19.32
N VAL A 203 -10.22 -7.49 19.39
CA VAL A 203 -10.86 -6.27 18.85
C VAL A 203 -10.80 -6.26 17.32
N LEU A 204 -9.65 -6.54 16.72
CA LEU A 204 -9.44 -6.42 15.28
C LEU A 204 -10.02 -7.59 14.48
N ARG A 205 -9.90 -8.80 15.01
CA ARG A 205 -10.19 -10.06 14.32
C ARG A 205 -11.35 -10.85 14.92
N GLY A 206 -11.83 -10.45 16.10
CA GLY A 206 -12.95 -11.10 16.78
C GLY A 206 -12.59 -12.44 17.42
N ARG A 207 -11.28 -12.75 17.54
CA ARG A 207 -10.79 -14.01 18.12
C ARG A 207 -9.31 -13.89 18.52
N PRO A 208 -8.85 -14.67 19.52
CA PRO A 208 -7.43 -14.81 19.79
C PRO A 208 -6.72 -15.51 18.62
N MET A 209 -5.48 -15.11 18.35
CA MET A 209 -4.67 -15.61 17.25
C MET A 209 -3.33 -16.21 17.70
N ALA A 210 -2.87 -16.03 18.94
CA ALA A 210 -1.54 -16.44 19.40
C ALA A 210 -1.19 -17.90 19.09
N LYS A 211 -2.09 -18.85 19.41
CA LYS A 211 -1.86 -20.28 19.12
C LYS A 211 -1.80 -20.59 17.62
N ALA A 212 -2.59 -19.89 16.80
CA ALA A 212 -2.58 -20.07 15.36
C ALA A 212 -1.31 -19.44 14.77
N ARG A 213 -0.98 -18.24 15.21
CA ARG A 213 0.19 -17.45 14.82
C ARG A 213 1.49 -18.25 14.95
N GLU A 214 1.72 -18.92 16.07
CA GLU A 214 2.91 -19.76 16.27
C GLU A 214 3.05 -20.83 15.17
N LYS A 215 1.95 -21.52 14.86
CA LYS A 215 1.92 -22.54 13.80
C LYS A 215 2.12 -21.95 12.40
N ILE A 216 1.48 -20.81 12.14
CA ILE A 216 1.57 -20.10 10.86
C ILE A 216 3.02 -19.68 10.60
N LEU A 217 3.64 -19.01 11.57
CA LEU A 217 5.03 -18.56 11.47
C LEU A 217 6.00 -19.74 11.31
N GLY A 218 5.82 -20.81 12.10
CA GLY A 218 6.63 -22.03 11.98
C GLY A 218 6.50 -22.69 10.60
N SER A 219 5.28 -22.76 10.05
CA SER A 219 5.01 -23.28 8.70
C SER A 219 5.70 -22.44 7.61
N LEU A 220 5.58 -21.10 7.69
CA LEU A 220 6.20 -20.17 6.75
C LEU A 220 7.73 -20.25 6.78
N GLU A 221 8.30 -20.30 7.99
CA GLU A 221 9.73 -20.42 8.20
C GLU A 221 10.28 -21.76 7.68
N GLN A 222 9.60 -22.87 8.01
CA GLN A 222 9.97 -24.21 7.55
C GLN A 222 10.11 -24.28 6.01
N HIS A 223 9.22 -23.59 5.29
CA HIS A 223 9.21 -23.57 3.83
C HIS A 223 9.99 -22.40 3.22
N GLY A 224 10.53 -21.49 4.03
CA GLY A 224 11.32 -20.34 3.58
C GLY A 224 10.57 -19.36 2.66
N VAL A 225 9.22 -19.33 2.74
CA VAL A 225 8.38 -18.53 1.84
C VAL A 225 8.57 -17.05 2.15
N ALA A 226 8.69 -16.22 1.12
CA ALA A 226 8.82 -14.78 1.31
C ALA A 226 7.57 -14.20 1.96
N THR A 227 7.70 -13.61 3.14
CA THR A 227 6.55 -13.17 3.91
C THR A 227 6.58 -11.67 4.17
N ASP A 228 5.43 -11.03 3.96
CA ASP A 228 5.14 -9.65 4.35
C ASP A 228 4.19 -9.72 5.55
N LEU A 229 4.60 -9.14 6.68
CA LEU A 229 3.72 -9.03 7.85
C LEU A 229 2.89 -7.75 7.69
N VAL A 230 1.59 -7.91 7.48
CA VAL A 230 0.65 -6.80 7.28
C VAL A 230 -0.04 -6.50 8.60
N VAL A 231 0.34 -5.39 9.22
CA VAL A 231 -0.09 -4.97 10.55
C VAL A 231 -1.15 -3.88 10.39
N THR A 232 -2.40 -4.18 10.75
CA THR A 232 -3.44 -3.14 10.78
C THR A 232 -3.35 -2.37 12.09
N ILE A 233 -3.19 -1.05 12.02
CA ILE A 233 -3.08 -0.17 13.19
C ILE A 233 -4.40 0.59 13.37
N LEU A 234 -4.91 0.55 14.61
CA LEU A 234 -5.98 1.42 15.10
C LEU A 234 -5.44 2.35 16.16
N ARG A 235 -5.89 3.61 16.13
CA ARG A 235 -5.49 4.62 17.11
C ARG A 235 -5.89 4.21 18.53
N GLY A 236 -4.93 4.27 19.45
CA GLY A 236 -5.08 3.98 20.86
C GLY A 236 -5.25 2.49 21.18
N LEU A 237 -4.93 1.60 20.23
CA LEU A 237 -5.09 0.16 20.40
C LEU A 237 -3.74 -0.55 20.38
N ASN A 238 -3.12 -0.68 19.20
CA ASN A 238 -2.01 -1.61 18.97
C ASN A 238 -0.75 -0.96 18.38
N GLU A 239 -0.58 0.36 18.50
CA GLU A 239 0.65 1.05 18.10
C GLU A 239 1.88 0.45 18.79
N ASN A 240 1.74 0.03 20.05
CA ASN A 240 2.80 -0.63 20.82
C ASN A 240 3.30 -1.95 20.20
N GLN A 241 2.60 -2.51 19.20
CA GLN A 241 3.02 -3.71 18.49
C GLN A 241 3.98 -3.41 17.33
N MET A 242 4.11 -2.14 16.89
CA MET A 242 4.92 -1.80 15.72
C MET A 242 6.39 -2.21 15.90
N GLU A 243 7.05 -1.77 16.97
CA GLU A 243 8.45 -2.17 17.22
C GLU A 243 8.60 -3.70 17.41
N PRO A 244 7.80 -4.38 18.24
CA PRO A 244 7.90 -5.83 18.40
C PRO A 244 7.78 -6.62 17.09
N VAL A 245 6.86 -6.23 16.19
CA VAL A 245 6.73 -6.87 14.88
C VAL A 245 7.96 -6.60 14.01
N LEU A 246 8.51 -5.38 14.02
CA LEU A 246 9.73 -5.07 13.29
C LEU A 246 10.97 -5.78 13.85
N ALA A 247 11.07 -5.95 15.17
CA ALA A 247 12.11 -6.70 15.83
C ALA A 247 12.03 -8.19 15.49
N TYR A 248 10.83 -8.78 15.58
CA TYR A 248 10.59 -10.15 15.12
C TYR A 248 10.97 -10.30 13.65
N ALA A 249 10.51 -9.36 12.81
CA ALA A 249 10.89 -9.33 11.41
C ALA A 249 12.41 -9.41 11.34
N ALA A 250 13.18 -8.54 12.00
CA ALA A 250 14.65 -8.49 11.99
C ALA A 250 15.40 -9.77 12.42
N GLU A 251 14.79 -10.61 13.24
CA GLU A 251 15.36 -11.89 13.66
C GLU A 251 15.09 -13.02 12.66
N HIS A 252 14.00 -12.93 11.88
CA HIS A 252 13.51 -14.02 11.03
C HIS A 252 13.70 -13.73 9.53
N PRO A 253 14.71 -14.31 8.85
CA PRO A 253 15.07 -13.94 7.47
C PRO A 253 14.00 -14.22 6.41
N PHE A 254 13.01 -15.06 6.69
CA PHE A 254 11.92 -15.32 5.74
C PHE A 254 10.99 -14.11 5.59
N VAL A 255 10.89 -13.25 6.60
CA VAL A 255 10.15 -11.98 6.56
C VAL A 255 10.93 -10.97 5.71
N LYS A 256 10.34 -10.42 4.66
CA LYS A 256 10.99 -9.42 3.79
C LYS A 256 10.44 -8.00 3.99
N GLU A 257 9.25 -7.88 4.56
CA GLU A 257 8.54 -6.62 4.69
C GLU A 257 7.65 -6.61 5.93
N VAL A 258 7.54 -5.46 6.57
CA VAL A 258 6.51 -5.15 7.56
C VAL A 258 5.72 -3.96 7.02
N PHE A 259 4.41 -4.14 6.88
CA PHE A 259 3.54 -3.18 6.23
C PHE A 259 2.49 -2.71 7.23
N TYR A 260 2.65 -1.48 7.73
CA TYR A 260 1.68 -0.83 8.61
C TYR A 260 0.56 -0.21 7.78
N LEU A 261 -0.65 -0.66 8.03
CA LEU A 261 -1.87 -0.21 7.35
C LEU A 261 -2.78 0.45 8.36
N GLY A 262 -3.08 1.74 8.14
CA GLY A 262 -4.11 2.43 8.90
C GLY A 262 -5.48 1.84 8.57
N CYS A 263 -6.27 1.50 9.58
CA CYS A 263 -7.65 1.07 9.36
C CYS A 263 -8.45 2.18 8.67
N ARG A 264 -9.39 1.80 7.80
CA ARG A 264 -10.36 2.71 7.18
C ARG A 264 -11.76 2.26 7.56
N ALA A 265 -12.63 3.23 7.79
CA ALA A 265 -14.04 3.02 8.11
C ALA A 265 -14.82 2.61 6.85
N LEU A 266 -14.55 1.40 6.37
CA LEU A 266 -15.27 0.75 5.28
C LEU A 266 -15.74 -0.64 5.73
N GLY A 267 -16.77 -1.13 5.06
CA GLY A 267 -17.35 -2.43 5.34
C GLY A 267 -17.84 -2.51 6.80
N ARG A 268 -17.43 -3.55 7.53
CA ARG A 268 -17.80 -3.70 8.95
C ARG A 268 -17.14 -2.68 9.87
N ALA A 269 -16.07 -2.01 9.42
CA ALA A 269 -15.39 -1.01 10.23
C ALA A 269 -16.09 0.36 10.26
N THR A 270 -17.13 0.56 9.45
CA THR A 270 -17.72 1.88 9.16
C THR A 270 -18.29 2.59 10.39
N GLU A 271 -18.95 1.87 11.30
CA GLU A 271 -19.61 2.48 12.46
C GLU A 271 -18.71 2.50 13.70
N ASP A 272 -18.06 1.36 14.01
CA ASP A 272 -17.38 1.17 15.28
C ASP A 272 -15.99 1.82 15.37
N PHE A 273 -15.36 2.13 14.24
CA PHE A 273 -13.93 2.51 14.18
C PHE A 273 -13.64 3.81 13.42
N ALA A 274 -14.67 4.60 13.09
CA ALA A 274 -14.51 5.83 12.31
C ALA A 274 -13.52 6.85 12.91
N ASP A 275 -13.56 7.01 14.24
CA ASP A 275 -12.70 7.96 14.96
C ASP A 275 -11.27 7.43 15.23
N GLN A 276 -11.02 6.16 14.90
CA GLN A 276 -9.73 5.49 15.14
C GLN A 276 -8.90 5.30 13.86
N VAL A 277 -9.35 5.89 12.76
CA VAL A 277 -8.64 5.89 11.48
C VAL A 277 -7.34 6.69 11.60
N VAL A 278 -6.29 6.16 10.98
CA VAL A 278 -4.91 6.71 11.04
C VAL A 278 -4.43 7.01 9.62
N ALA A 279 -3.92 8.23 9.41
CA ALA A 279 -3.29 8.61 8.14
C ALA A 279 -1.88 8.01 8.02
N PRO A 280 -1.34 7.81 6.79
CA PRO A 280 -0.04 7.19 6.61
C PRO A 280 1.13 7.90 7.31
N ASP A 281 1.05 9.23 7.45
CA ASP A 281 2.09 10.01 8.10
C ASP A 281 2.02 9.95 9.63
N GLU A 282 0.83 9.70 10.19
CA GLU A 282 0.69 9.42 11.62
C GLU A 282 1.32 8.07 11.99
N LEU A 283 1.16 7.04 11.14
CA LEU A 283 1.87 5.76 11.34
C LEU A 283 3.39 5.93 11.37
N ILE A 284 3.92 6.93 10.66
CA ILE A 284 5.36 7.23 10.68
C ILE A 284 5.74 7.88 12.03
N ASP A 285 4.90 8.76 12.57
CA ASP A 285 5.10 9.37 13.89
C ASP A 285 5.01 8.32 15.01
N ASP A 286 4.08 7.38 14.86
CA ASP A 286 3.93 6.25 15.79
C ASP A 286 5.17 5.36 15.75
N LEU A 287 5.64 4.96 14.56
CA LEU A 287 6.87 4.16 14.46
C LEU A 287 8.09 4.90 15.00
N GLU A 288 8.22 6.21 14.77
CA GLU A 288 9.31 7.00 15.34
C GLU A 288 9.30 6.93 16.87
N ARG A 289 8.13 7.09 17.49
CA ARG A 289 7.96 6.99 18.95
C ARG A 289 8.25 5.59 19.47
N GLU A 290 7.67 4.55 18.87
CA GLU A 290 7.84 3.17 19.30
C GLU A 290 9.29 2.68 19.14
N THR A 291 10.00 3.21 18.13
CA THR A 291 11.42 2.89 17.93
C THR A 291 12.35 3.84 18.70
N SER A 292 11.83 4.68 19.60
CA SER A 292 12.59 5.66 20.39
C SER A 292 13.47 6.56 19.52
N GLY A 293 12.96 6.99 18.36
CA GLY A 293 13.65 7.86 17.40
C GLY A 293 14.68 7.13 16.52
N LYS A 294 14.80 5.80 16.61
CA LYS A 294 15.74 5.04 15.78
C LYS A 294 15.36 5.09 14.29
N ILE A 295 14.07 5.17 13.98
CA ILE A 295 13.57 5.46 12.63
C ILE A 295 12.94 6.86 12.69
N ALA A 296 13.70 7.88 12.30
CA ALA A 296 13.24 9.25 12.36
C ALA A 296 12.25 9.57 11.23
N ARG A 297 11.22 10.38 11.51
CA ARG A 297 10.26 10.84 10.47
C ARG A 297 10.96 11.51 9.30
N ASP A 298 11.99 12.32 9.60
CA ASP A 298 12.75 13.04 8.59
C ASP A 298 13.56 12.11 7.67
N ASP A 299 14.07 11.00 8.21
CA ASP A 299 14.73 9.97 7.40
C ASP A 299 13.74 9.30 6.45
N VAL A 300 12.51 9.01 6.92
CA VAL A 300 11.44 8.47 6.08
C VAL A 300 11.05 9.46 4.98
N ARG A 301 10.93 10.74 5.31
CA ARG A 301 10.65 11.83 4.35
C ARG A 301 11.67 11.88 3.22
N ILE A 302 12.96 11.93 3.56
CA ILE A 302 14.05 12.01 2.55
C ILE A 302 14.10 10.71 1.74
N PHE A 303 13.95 9.56 2.39
CA PHE A 303 13.93 8.29 1.69
C PHE A 303 12.72 8.17 0.75
N GLN A 304 11.56 8.71 1.10
CA GLN A 304 10.39 8.67 0.23
C GLN A 304 10.62 9.45 -1.08
N LYS A 305 11.33 10.58 -1.03
CA LYS A 305 11.80 11.28 -2.25
C LYS A 305 12.74 10.41 -3.08
N LEU A 306 13.69 9.73 -2.45
CA LEU A 306 14.58 8.77 -3.12
C LEU A 306 13.78 7.63 -3.76
N TYR A 307 12.81 7.07 -3.02
CA TYR A 307 11.95 5.99 -3.48
C TYR A 307 11.18 6.40 -4.73
N PHE A 308 10.52 7.57 -4.73
CA PHE A 308 9.85 8.09 -5.92
C PHE A 308 10.84 8.31 -7.10
N ALA A 309 12.04 8.85 -6.84
CA ALA A 309 13.05 9.01 -7.87
C ALA A 309 13.50 7.68 -8.49
N LEU A 310 13.65 6.62 -7.68
CA LEU A 310 13.97 5.27 -8.12
C LEU A 310 12.82 4.65 -8.93
N LEU A 311 11.57 4.82 -8.50
CA LEU A 311 10.39 4.33 -9.23
C LEU A 311 10.31 4.97 -10.62
N VAL A 312 10.55 6.28 -10.73
CA VAL A 312 10.62 6.99 -12.02
C VAL A 312 11.77 6.47 -12.88
N ALA A 313 12.93 6.22 -12.28
CA ALA A 313 14.07 5.62 -12.97
C ALA A 313 13.74 4.22 -13.51
N LEU A 314 12.97 3.42 -12.77
CA LEU A 314 12.56 2.06 -13.13
C LEU A 314 11.26 1.98 -13.95
N ARG A 315 10.56 3.11 -14.14
CA ARG A 315 9.23 3.19 -14.77
C ARG A 315 8.17 2.34 -14.05
N VAL A 316 8.20 2.35 -12.73
CA VAL A 316 7.22 1.66 -11.88
C VAL A 316 6.17 2.66 -11.41
N ARG A 317 4.89 2.35 -11.65
CA ARG A 317 3.74 3.13 -11.16
C ARG A 317 3.58 2.87 -9.66
N LYS A 318 3.39 3.93 -8.87
CA LYS A 318 3.06 3.79 -7.43
C LYS A 318 2.24 4.97 -6.96
N CYS A 319 1.27 4.69 -6.10
CA CYS A 319 0.40 5.69 -5.49
C CYS A 319 1.21 6.59 -4.55
N PHE A 320 0.80 7.85 -4.44
CA PHE A 320 1.37 8.80 -3.48
C PHE A 320 1.20 8.34 -2.03
N TYR A 321 0.02 7.83 -1.65
CA TYR A 321 -0.32 7.41 -0.28
C TYR A 321 0.44 6.17 0.24
N ILE A 322 1.36 5.60 -0.54
CA ILE A 322 2.17 4.45 -0.10
C ILE A 322 3.59 4.92 0.18
N HIS A 323 3.91 5.02 1.45
CA HIS A 323 5.23 5.43 1.91
C HIS A 323 6.04 4.20 2.30
N HIS A 324 7.36 4.26 2.10
CA HIS A 324 8.25 3.18 2.50
C HIS A 324 9.46 3.73 3.23
N TYR A 325 10.11 2.85 3.98
CA TYR A 325 11.43 3.02 4.52
C TYR A 325 12.17 1.68 4.48
N ILE A 326 13.48 1.71 4.75
CA ILE A 326 14.30 0.50 4.76
C ILE A 326 15.02 0.38 6.10
N VAL A 327 15.00 -0.83 6.65
CA VAL A 327 15.94 -1.23 7.70
C VAL A 327 16.76 -2.42 7.24
N ILE A 328 17.95 -2.55 7.83
CA ILE A 328 18.92 -3.59 7.51
C ILE A 328 19.08 -4.49 8.73
N ARG A 329 18.86 -5.78 8.56
CA ARG A 329 19.13 -6.83 9.54
C ARG A 329 20.60 -6.86 9.92
N THR A 330 20.83 -7.03 11.20
CA THR A 330 22.13 -7.18 11.83
C THR A 330 22.08 -8.33 12.82
N LYS A 331 23.23 -8.68 13.42
CA LYS A 331 23.26 -9.73 14.44
C LYS A 331 22.52 -9.34 15.72
N ASP A 332 22.43 -8.04 16.00
CA ASP A 332 21.88 -7.47 17.23
C ASP A 332 20.53 -6.77 16.97
N GLY A 333 19.72 -7.29 16.02
CA GLY A 333 18.45 -6.70 15.58
C GLY A 333 18.58 -6.00 14.22
N TYR A 334 18.16 -4.74 14.09
CA TYR A 334 18.22 -3.99 12.83
C TYR A 334 18.89 -2.61 12.95
N ARG A 335 19.30 -2.04 11.82
CA ARG A 335 19.75 -0.65 11.67
C ARG A 335 18.92 0.09 10.63
N PRO A 336 18.53 1.35 10.86
CA PRO A 336 17.86 2.17 9.85
C PRO A 336 18.80 2.44 8.66
N LEU A 337 18.22 2.71 7.49
CA LEU A 337 19.01 3.03 6.29
C LEU A 337 19.92 4.25 6.48
N SER A 338 19.52 5.23 7.29
CA SER A 338 20.31 6.45 7.56
C SER A 338 21.67 6.19 8.22
N GLN A 339 21.87 5.01 8.82
CA GLN A 339 23.18 4.57 9.32
C GLN A 339 24.09 3.99 8.22
N GLN A 340 23.52 3.60 7.07
CA GLN A 340 24.24 3.04 5.91
C GLN A 340 24.32 4.00 4.73
N MET A 341 23.45 5.02 4.71
CA MET A 341 23.31 5.99 3.62
C MET A 341 23.17 7.41 4.19
N ASP A 342 23.99 8.36 3.73
CA ASP A 342 23.93 9.76 4.14
C ASP A 342 22.72 10.47 3.48
N LEU A 343 21.56 10.40 4.12
CA LEU A 343 20.30 10.98 3.63
C LEU A 343 20.37 12.52 3.59
N THR A 344 21.02 13.16 4.57
CA THR A 344 21.23 14.61 4.60
C THR A 344 22.08 15.09 3.41
N TYR A 345 23.11 14.33 3.02
CA TYR A 345 23.84 14.62 1.78
C TYR A 345 22.92 14.52 0.55
N LEU A 346 22.05 13.51 0.52
CA LEU A 346 21.26 13.13 -0.65
C LEU A 346 20.09 14.10 -0.92
N GLU A 347 19.43 14.61 0.11
CA GLU A 347 18.25 15.47 0.00
C GLU A 347 18.40 16.62 -1.02
N PRO A 348 19.40 17.52 -0.94
CA PRO A 348 19.56 18.60 -1.93
C PRO A 348 19.88 18.09 -3.34
N ARG A 349 20.36 16.84 -3.50
CA ARG A 349 20.59 16.21 -4.81
C ARG A 349 19.28 15.65 -5.37
N LEU A 350 18.38 15.16 -4.52
CA LEU A 350 17.03 14.78 -4.94
C LEU A 350 16.26 16.01 -5.44
N GLU A 351 16.38 17.17 -4.80
CA GLU A 351 15.79 18.41 -5.31
C GLU A 351 16.41 18.86 -6.64
N ARG A 352 17.70 18.61 -6.86
CA ARG A 352 18.33 18.81 -8.17
C ARG A 352 17.81 17.81 -9.20
N PHE A 353 17.61 16.55 -8.84
CA PHE A 353 17.01 15.53 -9.70
C PHE A 353 15.59 15.94 -10.10
N ARG A 354 14.72 16.34 -9.15
CA ARG A 354 13.39 16.89 -9.39
C ARG A 354 13.42 18.01 -10.42
N ARG A 355 14.29 19.02 -10.23
CA ARG A 355 14.44 20.14 -11.18
C ARG A 355 14.91 19.69 -12.57
N LEU A 356 15.77 18.68 -12.67
CA LEU A 356 16.19 18.14 -13.97
C LEU A 356 15.04 17.44 -14.69
N VAL A 357 14.27 16.60 -13.97
CA VAL A 357 13.09 15.91 -14.52
C VAL A 357 12.02 16.91 -14.95
N LYS A 358 11.68 17.88 -14.10
CA LYS A 358 10.70 18.95 -14.38
C LYS A 358 11.07 19.78 -15.61
N ARG A 359 12.36 19.99 -15.88
CA ARG A 359 12.87 20.67 -17.09
C ARG A 359 12.88 19.78 -18.33
N GLY A 360 12.30 18.59 -18.27
CA GLY A 360 12.23 17.64 -19.38
C GLY A 360 13.59 17.01 -19.75
N ARG A 361 14.55 16.96 -18.82
CA ARG A 361 15.85 16.30 -19.10
C ARG A 361 15.65 14.79 -19.25
N SER A 362 16.40 14.20 -20.18
CA SER A 362 16.26 12.79 -20.53
C SER A 362 16.69 11.85 -19.40
N ARG A 363 16.08 10.66 -19.35
CA ARG A 363 16.45 9.59 -18.40
C ARG A 363 17.92 9.16 -18.52
N LEU A 364 18.50 9.26 -19.71
CA LEU A 364 19.92 8.98 -19.95
C LEU A 364 20.85 9.91 -19.16
N LEU A 365 20.36 11.08 -18.73
CA LEU A 365 21.10 12.01 -17.88
C LEU A 365 20.66 11.92 -16.42
N THR A 366 19.36 11.83 -16.15
CA THR A 366 18.84 11.88 -14.78
C THR A 366 19.08 10.59 -13.99
N VAL A 367 19.03 9.41 -14.64
CA VAL A 367 19.28 8.13 -13.96
C VAL A 367 20.73 7.98 -13.53
N PRO A 368 21.75 8.19 -14.39
CA PRO A 368 23.15 8.15 -13.94
C PRO A 368 23.45 9.17 -12.83
N TYR A 369 22.87 10.37 -12.92
CA TYR A 369 22.97 11.38 -11.87
C TYR A 369 22.46 10.86 -10.51
N LEU A 370 21.27 10.25 -10.49
CA LEU A 370 20.67 9.67 -9.29
C LEU A 370 21.56 8.56 -8.71
N LEU A 371 21.95 7.58 -9.54
CA LEU A 371 22.76 6.44 -9.11
C LEU A 371 24.13 6.86 -8.58
N PHE A 372 24.78 7.83 -9.23
CA PHE A 372 26.06 8.37 -8.78
C PHE A 372 25.96 8.98 -7.38
N HIS A 373 24.94 9.79 -7.12
CA HIS A 373 24.75 10.41 -5.81
C HIS A 373 24.28 9.44 -4.74
N CYS A 374 23.50 8.40 -5.11
CA CYS A 374 23.21 7.29 -4.20
C CYS A 374 24.50 6.58 -3.78
N GLY A 375 25.39 6.27 -4.74
CA GLY A 375 26.68 5.66 -4.47
C GLY A 375 27.56 6.49 -3.52
N ILE A 376 27.67 7.80 -3.76
CA ILE A 376 28.41 8.70 -2.86
C ILE A 376 27.77 8.71 -1.46
N SER A 377 26.45 8.81 -1.36
CA SER A 377 25.73 8.83 -0.09
C SER A 377 26.03 7.57 0.75
N VAL A 378 26.11 6.40 0.12
CA VAL A 378 26.47 5.15 0.80
C VAL A 378 27.94 5.11 1.21
N LEU A 379 28.85 5.52 0.32
CA LEU A 379 30.29 5.56 0.62
C LEU A 379 30.61 6.48 1.82
N ARG A 380 29.88 7.58 1.97
CA ARG A 380 30.05 8.53 3.08
C ARG A 380 29.72 7.95 4.47
N LYS A 381 28.87 6.93 4.54
CA LYS A 381 28.51 6.22 5.78
C LYS A 381 29.23 4.88 5.94
N GLY A 382 30.15 4.55 5.03
CA GLY A 382 30.83 3.26 5.06
C GLY A 382 29.91 2.07 4.77
N GLY A 383 28.75 2.30 4.13
CA GLY A 383 27.75 1.27 3.81
C GLY A 383 28.14 0.37 2.64
N LEU A 384 29.41 -0.03 2.53
CA LEU A 384 29.92 -0.88 1.45
C LEU A 384 29.16 -2.22 1.36
N THR A 385 28.63 -2.71 2.48
CA THR A 385 27.73 -3.88 2.51
C THR A 385 26.42 -3.61 1.77
N LEU A 386 25.86 -2.40 1.89
CA LEU A 386 24.69 -1.95 1.13
C LEU A 386 25.00 -1.78 -0.37
N LEU A 387 26.24 -1.46 -0.77
CA LEU A 387 26.63 -1.46 -2.18
C LEU A 387 26.75 -2.86 -2.76
N ALA A 388 27.29 -3.81 -2.00
CA ALA A 388 27.32 -5.22 -2.37
C ALA A 388 25.89 -5.79 -2.49
N ASP A 389 24.99 -5.41 -1.57
CA ASP A 389 23.56 -5.75 -1.61
C ASP A 389 22.79 -4.90 -2.67
N GLY A 390 23.30 -3.72 -3.05
CA GLY A 390 22.64 -2.73 -3.92
C GLY A 390 22.92 -2.89 -5.42
N VAL A 391 24.11 -3.38 -5.79
CA VAL A 391 24.38 -3.89 -7.15
C VAL A 391 23.45 -5.06 -7.46
N LEU A 392 23.18 -5.87 -6.44
CA LEU A 392 22.25 -6.98 -6.48
C LEU A 392 20.81 -6.47 -6.60
N LEU A 393 20.35 -5.54 -5.74
CA LEU A 393 19.01 -4.92 -5.79
C LEU A 393 18.70 -4.25 -7.15
N SER A 394 19.67 -3.55 -7.74
CA SER A 394 19.54 -2.91 -9.07
C SER A 394 19.43 -3.93 -10.21
N VAL A 395 20.11 -5.07 -10.09
CA VAL A 395 20.08 -6.18 -11.07
C VAL A 395 18.77 -6.96 -10.95
N LEU A 396 18.20 -7.10 -9.75
CA LEU A 396 17.00 -7.94 -9.55
C LEU A 396 15.71 -7.17 -9.82
N LEU A 397 15.65 -5.89 -9.45
CA LEU A 397 14.56 -4.99 -9.83
C LEU A 397 14.53 -4.78 -11.35
N ALA A 398 15.67 -4.88 -12.05
CA ALA A 398 15.74 -4.75 -13.51
C ALA A 398 15.41 -6.04 -14.26
N LEU A 399 15.58 -7.22 -13.66
CA LEU A 399 15.60 -8.48 -14.40
C LEU A 399 14.60 -9.55 -13.95
N GLY A 400 13.74 -9.29 -12.95
CA GLY A 400 12.67 -10.24 -12.57
C GLY A 400 13.17 -11.66 -12.32
N PHE A 401 14.34 -11.77 -11.68
CA PHE A 401 14.93 -13.03 -11.23
C PHE A 401 14.55 -13.30 -9.78
N ASP A 402 14.47 -14.60 -9.45
CA ASP A 402 14.14 -15.11 -8.13
C ASP A 402 15.15 -14.64 -7.06
N LEU A 403 14.63 -13.90 -6.08
CA LEU A 403 15.35 -13.27 -4.96
C LEU A 403 15.69 -14.26 -3.84
N SER A 404 15.27 -15.53 -3.94
CA SER A 404 15.41 -16.56 -2.91
C SER A 404 16.85 -16.78 -2.40
N ARG A 405 17.87 -16.43 -3.20
CA ARG A 405 19.29 -16.72 -2.91
C ARG A 405 20.06 -15.57 -2.27
N ILE A 406 19.43 -14.41 -2.12
CA ILE A 406 20.08 -13.24 -1.53
C ILE A 406 19.64 -13.24 -0.09
N LYS A 407 20.60 -13.33 0.84
CA LYS A 407 20.30 -13.18 2.27
C LYS A 407 19.45 -11.92 2.41
N ARG A 408 18.17 -12.08 2.80
CA ARG A 408 17.15 -11.02 2.88
C ARG A 408 17.46 -10.05 4.02
N ARG A 409 18.61 -9.37 3.91
CA ARG A 409 19.13 -8.44 4.90
C ARG A 409 18.28 -7.17 4.96
N ILE A 410 17.69 -6.78 3.85
CA ILE A 410 16.81 -5.62 3.75
C ILE A 410 15.42 -6.05 4.21
N ILE A 411 14.82 -5.25 5.08
CA ILE A 411 13.40 -5.31 5.42
C ILE A 411 12.80 -4.01 4.92
N LEU A 412 11.79 -4.14 4.06
CA LEU A 412 10.99 -3.01 3.65
C LEU A 412 10.00 -2.68 4.77
N VAL A 413 9.87 -1.42 5.15
CA VAL A 413 8.88 -0.96 6.11
C VAL A 413 7.92 -0.08 5.34
N GLY A 414 6.66 -0.48 5.20
CA GLY A 414 5.66 0.27 4.45
C GLY A 414 4.62 0.92 5.35
N PHE A 415 4.08 2.05 4.89
CA PHE A 415 3.00 2.79 5.53
C PHE A 415 1.96 3.08 4.45
N ILE A 416 0.72 2.68 4.70
CA ILE A 416 -0.35 2.82 3.72
C ILE A 416 -1.67 3.16 4.41
N SER A 417 -2.54 3.81 3.63
CA SER A 417 -3.96 3.90 3.89
C SER A 417 -4.70 3.40 2.65
N ALA A 418 -5.72 2.56 2.85
CA ALA A 418 -6.55 2.08 1.75
C ALA A 418 -7.35 3.25 1.16
N CYS A 419 -7.42 3.34 -0.17
CA CYS A 419 -8.23 4.36 -0.81
C CYS A 419 -9.70 3.97 -0.78
N ASP A 420 -10.54 4.88 -0.31
CA ASP A 420 -11.99 4.75 -0.19
C ASP A 420 -12.66 5.96 -0.88
N PRO A 421 -14.00 5.99 -1.03
CA PRO A 421 -14.68 7.16 -1.58
C PRO A 421 -14.40 8.46 -0.80
N TRP A 422 -14.03 8.41 0.48
CA TRP A 422 -13.73 9.59 1.29
C TRP A 422 -12.42 10.27 0.85
N ILE A 423 -11.38 9.50 0.54
CA ILE A 423 -10.07 10.04 0.12
C ILE A 423 -9.77 9.82 -1.38
N HIS A 424 -10.78 9.40 -2.16
CA HIS A 424 -10.61 9.19 -3.60
C HIS A 424 -10.28 10.49 -4.32
N ASP A 425 -9.11 10.49 -4.94
CA ASP A 425 -8.56 11.56 -5.75
C ASP A 425 -8.22 11.00 -7.14
N VAL A 426 -8.83 11.57 -8.18
CA VAL A 426 -8.71 11.08 -9.56
C VAL A 426 -7.27 11.21 -10.09
N GLU A 427 -6.51 12.22 -9.65
CA GLU A 427 -5.12 12.37 -10.09
C GLU A 427 -4.16 11.42 -9.37
N ILE A 428 -4.40 11.14 -8.09
CA ILE A 428 -3.58 10.18 -7.33
C ILE A 428 -3.90 8.74 -7.76
N SER A 429 -5.18 8.41 -7.93
CA SER A 429 -5.65 7.09 -8.39
C SER A 429 -5.16 6.76 -9.80
N ALA A 430 -4.94 7.75 -10.67
CA ALA A 430 -4.27 7.56 -11.96
C ALA A 430 -2.87 6.93 -11.84
N ASN A 431 -2.23 7.02 -10.66
CA ASN A 431 -0.97 6.33 -10.34
C ASN A 431 -1.11 5.23 -9.27
N CYS A 432 -2.32 4.71 -9.03
CA CYS A 432 -2.53 3.58 -8.14
C CYS A 432 -1.61 2.41 -8.51
N GLY A 433 -0.86 1.92 -7.51
CA GLY A 433 0.19 0.92 -7.73
C GLY A 433 -0.31 -0.50 -7.96
N LYS A 434 -1.62 -0.73 -7.86
CA LYS A 434 -2.26 -2.04 -8.11
C LYS A 434 -3.54 -1.83 -8.90
N GLY A 435 -3.81 -2.69 -9.87
CA GLY A 435 -5.14 -2.88 -10.45
C GLY A 435 -5.93 -3.91 -9.65
N GLU A 436 -7.19 -4.15 -10.02
CA GLU A 436 -8.03 -5.21 -9.44
C GLU A 436 -8.77 -5.96 -10.54
N VAL A 437 -8.94 -7.26 -10.33
CA VAL A 437 -9.75 -8.17 -11.13
C VAL A 437 -10.70 -8.90 -10.19
N ALA A 438 -12.00 -8.78 -10.46
CA ALA A 438 -13.04 -9.43 -9.68
C ALA A 438 -14.26 -9.77 -10.57
N THR A 439 -15.13 -10.65 -10.10
CA THR A 439 -16.34 -11.08 -10.83
C THR A 439 -17.33 -9.92 -11.01
N ASP A 440 -17.53 -9.14 -9.95
CA ASP A 440 -18.53 -8.07 -9.82
C ASP A 440 -18.19 -6.80 -10.63
N ILE A 441 -16.92 -6.37 -10.60
CA ILE A 441 -16.47 -5.12 -11.24
C ILE A 441 -15.63 -5.36 -12.52
N GLY A 442 -15.30 -6.61 -12.84
CA GLY A 442 -14.45 -6.91 -14.00
C GLY A 442 -12.98 -6.53 -13.76
N VAL A 443 -12.37 -5.77 -14.68
CA VAL A 443 -10.94 -5.41 -14.65
C VAL A 443 -10.76 -3.90 -14.54
N HIS A 444 -10.11 -3.47 -13.47
CA HIS A 444 -9.73 -2.08 -13.24
C HIS A 444 -8.22 -1.95 -13.14
N GLU A 445 -7.64 -0.99 -13.87
CA GLU A 445 -6.19 -0.74 -13.86
C GLU A 445 -5.74 0.03 -12.60
N ALA A 446 -6.67 0.55 -11.81
CA ALA A 446 -6.44 1.24 -10.54
C ALA A 446 -7.36 0.66 -9.45
N GLY A 447 -6.77 0.15 -8.36
CA GLY A 447 -7.50 -0.41 -7.23
C GLY A 447 -8.32 0.62 -6.45
N ALA A 448 -7.90 1.89 -6.45
CA ALA A 448 -8.70 2.98 -5.90
C ALA A 448 -10.04 3.13 -6.65
N ASP A 449 -10.02 3.03 -7.99
CA ASP A 449 -11.22 3.11 -8.81
C ASP A 449 -12.06 1.83 -8.68
N ALA A 450 -11.41 0.68 -8.50
CA ALA A 450 -12.07 -0.59 -8.21
C ALA A 450 -12.87 -0.54 -6.88
N ASN A 451 -12.28 0.02 -5.82
CA ASN A 451 -12.97 0.21 -4.54
C ASN A 451 -14.18 1.14 -4.69
N VAL A 452 -14.03 2.25 -5.43
CA VAL A 452 -15.14 3.17 -5.71
C VAL A 452 -16.27 2.48 -6.47
N GLU A 453 -15.94 1.70 -7.50
CA GLU A 453 -16.95 0.97 -8.28
C GLU A 453 -17.68 -0.08 -7.43
N ARG A 454 -16.98 -0.74 -6.50
CA ARG A 454 -17.60 -1.69 -5.57
C ARG A 454 -18.63 -1.01 -4.65
N GLU A 455 -18.29 0.15 -4.09
CA GLU A 455 -19.24 0.92 -3.27
C GLU A 455 -20.44 1.40 -4.10
N ARG A 456 -20.22 1.74 -5.38
CA ARG A 456 -21.32 2.05 -6.32
C ARG A 456 -22.27 0.86 -6.47
N MET A 457 -21.74 -0.35 -6.64
CA MET A 457 -22.54 -1.57 -6.77
C MET A 457 -23.34 -1.87 -5.50
N HIS A 458 -22.72 -1.73 -4.32
CA HIS A 458 -23.42 -1.89 -3.03
C HIS A 458 -24.59 -0.92 -2.90
N LEU A 459 -24.38 0.38 -3.15
CA LEU A 459 -25.46 1.38 -3.09
C LEU A 459 -26.59 1.10 -4.09
N MET A 460 -26.26 0.60 -5.28
CA MET A 460 -27.29 0.19 -6.26
C MET A 460 -28.11 -1.01 -5.78
N ALA A 461 -27.46 -1.97 -5.11
CA ALA A 461 -28.12 -3.13 -4.53
C ALA A 461 -29.05 -2.75 -3.36
N GLU A 462 -28.61 -1.87 -2.46
CA GLU A 462 -29.43 -1.35 -1.35
C GLU A 462 -30.66 -0.60 -1.88
N LYS A 463 -30.48 0.33 -2.83
CA LYS A 463 -31.61 1.05 -3.46
C LYS A 463 -32.59 0.11 -4.15
N LYS A 464 -32.12 -1.00 -4.71
CA LYS A 464 -32.98 -2.03 -5.32
C LYS A 464 -33.76 -2.80 -4.23
N SER A 465 -33.11 -3.14 -3.12
CA SER A 465 -33.75 -3.76 -1.96
C SER A 465 -34.84 -2.86 -1.38
N ASP A 466 -34.56 -1.57 -1.16
CA ASP A 466 -35.53 -0.61 -0.63
C ASP A 466 -36.74 -0.42 -1.57
N ARG A 467 -36.52 -0.48 -2.89
CA ARG A 467 -37.62 -0.46 -3.88
C ARG A 467 -38.47 -1.72 -3.86
N ILE A 468 -37.90 -2.87 -3.50
CA ILE A 468 -38.62 -4.14 -3.40
C ILE A 468 -39.42 -4.19 -2.09
N HIS A 469 -38.85 -3.67 -0.99
CA HIS A 469 -39.48 -3.64 0.33
C HIS A 469 -40.43 -2.43 0.53
N GLY A 470 -40.28 -1.37 -0.27
CA GLY A 470 -41.21 -0.23 -0.33
C GLY A 470 -42.49 -0.49 -1.14
N ILE A 471 -42.71 -1.73 -1.59
CA ILE A 471 -43.98 -2.23 -2.12
C ILE A 471 -44.61 -3.12 -1.04
N THR A 472 -45.06 -2.50 0.06
CA THR A 472 -46.00 -3.10 1.02
C THR A 472 -46.99 -2.08 1.48
#